data_AF-A0A3B8PL20-F1
#
_entry.id   AF-A0A3B8PL20-F1
#
_cell.length_a   1.000
_cell.length_b   1.000
_cell.length_c   1.000
_cell.angle_alpha   90.00
_cell.angle_beta   90.00
_cell.angle_gamma   90.00
#
_symmetry.space_group_name_H-M   'P 1'
#
loop_
_entity.id
_entity.type
_entity.pdbx_description
1 polymer ?
#
loop_
_entity_poly.entity_id
_entity_poly.type
_entity_poly.pdbx_seq_one_letter_code
_entity_poly.pdbx_strand_id
1 'polypeptide(L)'
;QKPDHPDLFSIVHRLRRNAYNGLPNYVGVNPVPYAGAAYLGPAYEPFAVTGDPNGSGFQVPNIGLSDKQKLARIRERIGLRRSLDRLSRDADQYHQMKALDEFETQALDVLTGPAAKRAFDLEKEAPATRDRYGRNRWGQQALMARRLVESGVDLVTTTFNGSLCGRVGNWDDHAVNHNVFEGLKHRCPFYDQAVAALIEDLFERGLDRRVMVVVTGEFGRTPKISHVASSGKGVASAPKGTVQPGRDHWPRATSILFAGGGITPGQVIGATDTRGEDATDRIVGRDDFLATIYRHLGIDSDHLALADFAGRPIPVIRNGTPIPELTAPG
;
A
#
# COMPACT_ATOMS: atom_id res chain seq x y z
N GLN A 1 8.37 -12.89 7.38
CA GLN A 1 8.22 -14.10 6.54
C GLN A 1 8.11 -13.62 5.10
N LYS A 2 8.81 -14.25 4.14
CA LYS A 2 8.61 -13.90 2.72
C LYS A 2 7.34 -14.58 2.23
N PRO A 3 6.53 -13.94 1.37
CA PRO A 3 5.27 -14.53 0.92
C PRO A 3 5.55 -15.69 -0.05
N ASP A 4 4.71 -16.74 0.03
CA ASP A 4 4.79 -17.91 -0.86
C ASP A 4 4.24 -17.59 -2.27
N HIS A 5 3.29 -16.66 -2.35
CA HIS A 5 2.67 -16.18 -3.58
C HIS A 5 2.83 -14.67 -3.72
N PRO A 6 2.94 -14.14 -4.95
CA PRO A 6 2.99 -12.70 -5.16
C PRO A 6 1.68 -12.05 -4.73
N ASP A 7 1.77 -10.87 -4.15
CA ASP A 7 0.59 -10.05 -3.90
C ASP A 7 0.08 -9.37 -5.19
N LEU A 8 -1.16 -8.87 -5.10
CA LEU A 8 -1.84 -8.10 -6.14
C LEU A 8 -0.96 -7.00 -6.74
N PHE A 9 -0.26 -6.25 -5.91
CA PHE A 9 0.49 -5.07 -6.31
C PHE A 9 1.69 -5.44 -7.19
N SER A 10 2.43 -6.48 -6.81
CA SER A 10 3.53 -6.99 -7.64
C SER A 10 3.03 -7.64 -8.94
N ILE A 11 1.86 -8.29 -8.93
CA ILE A 11 1.23 -8.80 -10.16
C ILE A 11 0.87 -7.66 -11.10
N VAL A 12 0.18 -6.62 -10.59
CA VAL A 12 -0.18 -5.42 -11.36
C VAL A 12 1.07 -4.74 -11.91
N HIS A 13 2.10 -4.56 -11.08
CA HIS A 13 3.37 -3.98 -11.50
C HIS A 13 3.99 -4.75 -12.67
N ARG A 14 3.95 -6.09 -12.64
CA ARG A 14 4.44 -6.93 -13.74
C ARG A 14 3.65 -6.73 -15.03
N LEU A 15 2.33 -6.67 -14.94
CA LEU A 15 1.45 -6.68 -16.12
C LEU A 15 1.31 -5.30 -16.77
N ARG A 16 1.35 -4.23 -15.98
CA ARG A 16 1.08 -2.86 -16.43
C ARG A 16 2.31 -1.96 -16.50
N ARG A 17 3.52 -2.54 -16.40
CA ARG A 17 4.77 -1.78 -16.43
C ARG A 17 4.87 -0.92 -17.69
N ASN A 18 4.88 0.40 -17.51
CA ASN A 18 5.21 1.35 -18.57
C ASN A 18 6.62 1.92 -18.39
N ALA A 19 7.56 1.43 -19.19
CA ALA A 19 8.97 1.84 -19.18
C ALA A 19 9.21 3.32 -19.55
N TYR A 20 8.23 3.98 -20.18
CA TYR A 20 8.39 5.30 -20.80
C TYR A 20 7.88 6.47 -19.94
N ASN A 21 7.22 6.20 -18.81
CA ASN A 21 6.58 7.23 -17.99
C ASN A 21 7.56 8.04 -17.12
N GLY A 22 8.86 7.69 -17.10
CA GLY A 22 9.86 8.42 -16.30
C GLY A 22 9.58 8.43 -14.79
N LEU A 23 8.69 7.55 -14.31
CA LEU A 23 8.30 7.33 -12.92
C LEU A 23 8.21 5.83 -12.64
N PRO A 24 8.46 5.37 -11.40
CA PRO A 24 8.22 3.98 -11.03
C PRO A 24 6.73 3.66 -11.18
N ASN A 25 6.40 2.48 -11.70
CA ASN A 25 5.00 2.08 -11.88
C ASN A 25 4.34 1.73 -10.54
N TYR A 26 5.11 1.17 -9.61
CA TYR A 26 4.66 0.80 -8.27
C TYR A 26 5.54 1.47 -7.21
N VAL A 27 4.92 2.33 -6.39
CA VAL A 27 5.56 3.03 -5.27
C VAL A 27 4.89 2.61 -3.95
N GLY A 28 5.68 2.22 -2.96
CA GLY A 28 5.19 1.94 -1.61
C GLY A 28 5.65 3.02 -0.64
N VAL A 29 4.74 3.85 -0.15
CA VAL A 29 5.03 4.88 0.86
C VAL A 29 4.75 4.32 2.25
N ASN A 30 5.80 3.90 2.95
CA ASN A 30 5.74 3.02 4.11
C ASN A 30 4.92 1.75 3.76
N PRO A 31 5.48 0.89 2.89
CA PRO A 31 4.75 -0.20 2.28
C PRO A 31 4.26 -1.23 3.30
N VAL A 32 3.29 -2.03 2.87
CA VAL A 32 2.76 -3.16 3.65
C VAL A 32 3.88 -4.17 3.91
N PRO A 33 4.19 -4.50 5.18
CA PRO A 33 5.40 -5.27 5.51
C PRO A 33 5.35 -6.75 5.12
N TYR A 34 4.17 -7.28 4.78
CA TYR A 34 3.95 -8.67 4.39
C TYR A 34 3.54 -8.84 2.91
N ALA A 35 3.53 -7.75 2.13
CA ALA A 35 3.46 -7.81 0.68
C ALA A 35 4.84 -8.14 0.09
N GLY A 36 4.88 -8.74 -1.09
CA GLY A 36 6.10 -9.01 -1.83
C GLY A 36 5.87 -9.77 -3.13
N ALA A 37 6.90 -9.74 -3.97
CA ALA A 37 6.83 -10.27 -5.33
C ALA A 37 6.95 -11.81 -5.42
N ALA A 38 7.35 -12.48 -4.33
CA ALA A 38 7.54 -13.93 -4.26
C ALA A 38 8.29 -14.48 -5.51
N TYR A 39 7.68 -15.42 -6.24
CA TYR A 39 8.24 -16.02 -7.45
C TYR A 39 8.27 -15.13 -8.70
N LEU A 40 7.67 -13.93 -8.67
CA LEU A 40 7.86 -12.94 -9.75
C LEU A 40 9.28 -12.36 -9.71
N GLY A 41 9.90 -12.35 -8.53
CA GLY A 41 11.27 -11.89 -8.33
C GLY A 41 11.37 -10.40 -8.00
N PRO A 42 12.57 -9.97 -7.57
CA PRO A 42 12.81 -8.66 -6.96
C PRO A 42 12.53 -7.46 -7.88
N ALA A 43 12.51 -7.66 -9.20
CA ALA A 43 12.21 -6.60 -10.17
C ALA A 43 10.77 -6.08 -10.08
N TYR A 44 9.87 -6.80 -9.40
CA TYR A 44 8.46 -6.42 -9.22
C TYR A 44 8.12 -5.98 -7.80
N GLU A 45 9.12 -5.83 -6.92
CA GLU A 45 8.97 -5.18 -5.62
C GLU A 45 8.65 -3.69 -5.78
N PRO A 46 8.00 -3.04 -4.78
CA PRO A 46 7.75 -1.62 -4.83
C PRO A 46 9.04 -0.81 -4.81
N PHE A 47 9.01 0.36 -5.44
CA PHE A 47 9.91 1.43 -5.03
C PHE A 47 9.50 1.91 -3.63
N ALA A 48 10.20 1.42 -2.61
CA ALA A 48 9.87 1.68 -1.22
C ALA A 48 10.41 3.04 -0.76
N VAL A 49 9.50 3.90 -0.30
CA VAL A 49 9.79 5.17 0.37
C VAL A 49 9.45 5.01 1.84
N THR A 50 10.44 5.11 2.72
CA THR A 50 10.28 4.90 4.16
C THR A 50 10.57 6.18 4.95
N GLY A 51 9.91 6.34 6.09
CA GLY A 51 10.09 7.50 6.98
C GLY A 51 8.82 8.30 7.18
N ASP A 52 8.97 9.55 7.62
CA ASP A 52 7.86 10.48 7.85
C ASP A 52 7.91 11.62 6.83
N PRO A 53 7.04 11.66 5.81
CA PRO A 53 6.99 12.74 4.83
C PRO A 53 6.73 14.14 5.41
N ASN A 54 6.28 14.24 6.66
CA ASN A 54 6.13 15.53 7.36
C ASN A 54 7.42 15.99 8.06
N GLY A 55 8.41 15.11 8.25
CA GLY A 55 9.65 15.42 8.95
C GLY A 55 10.57 16.33 8.13
N SER A 56 11.19 17.32 8.79
CA SER A 56 12.09 18.30 8.14
C SER A 56 13.34 17.68 7.49
N GLY A 57 13.73 16.47 7.91
CA GLY A 57 14.84 15.70 7.35
C GLY A 57 14.41 14.62 6.34
N PHE A 58 13.12 14.56 5.98
CA PHE A 58 12.63 13.53 5.08
C PHE A 58 13.20 13.69 3.67
N GLN A 59 13.82 12.63 3.15
CA GLN A 59 14.32 12.59 1.80
C GLN A 59 13.98 11.24 1.19
N VAL A 60 13.51 11.27 -0.04
CA VAL A 60 13.30 10.03 -0.79
C VAL A 60 14.64 9.57 -1.35
N PRO A 61 15.06 8.31 -1.09
CA PRO A 61 16.34 7.80 -1.56
C PRO A 61 16.51 7.98 -3.07
N ASN A 62 17.66 8.50 -3.47
CA ASN A 62 18.09 8.64 -4.86
C ASN A 62 17.26 9.56 -5.76
N ILE A 63 16.31 10.34 -5.21
CA ILE A 63 15.49 11.26 -6.00
C ILE A 63 16.20 12.59 -6.21
N GLY A 64 16.25 13.04 -7.47
CA GLY A 64 16.82 14.34 -7.82
C GLY A 64 18.34 14.46 -7.62
N LEU A 65 19.06 13.33 -7.55
CA LEU A 65 20.51 13.29 -7.68
C LEU A 65 20.92 13.84 -9.05
N SER A 66 21.25 15.14 -9.11
CA SER A 66 21.76 15.80 -10.31
C SER A 66 23.28 15.86 -10.38
N ASP A 67 23.97 15.47 -9.30
CA ASP A 67 25.42 15.44 -9.21
C ASP A 67 25.97 14.27 -10.03
N LYS A 68 26.58 14.61 -11.18
CA LYS A 68 27.16 13.64 -12.12
C LYS A 68 28.19 12.72 -11.48
N GLN A 69 28.94 13.19 -10.47
CA GLN A 69 29.95 12.38 -9.78
C GLN A 69 29.32 11.37 -8.83
N LYS A 70 28.24 11.76 -8.13
CA LYS A 70 27.47 10.84 -7.27
C LYS A 70 26.72 9.80 -8.11
N LEU A 71 26.14 10.20 -9.24
CA LEU A 71 25.52 9.28 -10.20
C LEU A 71 26.53 8.29 -10.77
N ALA A 72 27.72 8.77 -11.18
CA ALA A 72 28.80 7.89 -11.66
C ALA A 72 29.22 6.89 -10.58
N ARG A 73 29.36 7.33 -9.33
CA ARG A 73 29.73 6.47 -8.19
C ARG A 73 28.66 5.41 -7.88
N ILE A 74 27.38 5.75 -8.01
CA ILE A 74 26.29 4.77 -7.83
C ILE A 74 26.29 3.76 -8.98
N ARG A 75 26.44 4.22 -10.23
CA ARG A 75 26.56 3.34 -11.40
C ARG A 75 27.79 2.42 -11.30
N GLU A 76 28.92 2.93 -10.80
CA GLU A 76 30.14 2.18 -10.56
C GLU A 76 29.94 1.12 -9.47
N ARG A 77 29.29 1.46 -8.35
CA ARG A 77 28.94 0.48 -7.29
C ARG A 77 28.02 -0.62 -7.79
N ILE A 78 27.03 -0.28 -8.62
CA ILE A 78 26.16 -1.27 -9.27
C ILE A 78 27.00 -2.15 -10.21
N GLY A 79 27.89 -1.56 -11.00
CA GLY A 79 28.82 -2.29 -11.87
C GLY A 79 29.75 -3.24 -11.10
N LEU A 80 30.29 -2.81 -9.96
CA LEU A 80 31.12 -3.63 -9.07
C LEU A 80 30.32 -4.77 -8.44
N ARG A 81 29.11 -4.48 -7.94
CA ARG A 81 28.19 -5.52 -7.43
C ARG A 81 27.85 -6.53 -8.52
N ARG A 82 27.57 -6.08 -9.75
CA ARG A 82 27.37 -6.98 -10.91
C ARG A 82 28.57 -7.89 -11.13
N SER A 83 29.79 -7.37 -11.07
CA SER A 83 31.02 -8.14 -11.25
C SER A 83 31.25 -9.13 -10.10
N LEU A 84 31.00 -8.74 -8.85
CA LEU A 84 31.09 -9.63 -7.69
C LEU A 84 30.03 -10.72 -7.72
N ASP A 85 28.79 -10.37 -8.05
CA ASP A 85 27.72 -11.34 -8.21
C ASP A 85 28.03 -12.29 -9.38
N ARG A 86 28.70 -11.85 -10.46
CA ARG A 86 29.19 -12.71 -11.56
C ARG A 86 30.27 -13.69 -11.11
N LEU A 87 31.12 -13.30 -10.17
CA LEU A 87 32.17 -14.17 -9.61
C LEU A 87 31.60 -15.21 -8.63
N SER A 88 30.51 -14.90 -7.93
CA SER A 88 29.84 -15.85 -7.03
C SER A 88 29.04 -16.96 -7.75
N ARG A 89 29.13 -17.03 -9.09
CA ARG A 89 28.12 -17.61 -9.99
C ARG A 89 28.60 -18.80 -10.84
N ASP A 90 29.63 -19.51 -10.39
CA ASP A 90 29.86 -20.90 -10.85
C ASP A 90 28.81 -21.89 -10.32
N ALA A 91 27.75 -21.42 -9.65
CA ALA A 91 26.56 -22.18 -9.28
C ALA A 91 25.27 -21.36 -9.50
N ASP A 92 24.48 -21.79 -10.50
CA ASP A 92 23.07 -21.53 -10.81
C ASP A 92 22.39 -20.15 -10.52
N GLN A 93 22.02 -19.46 -11.62
CA GLN A 93 20.77 -18.69 -11.89
C GLN A 93 21.03 -17.44 -12.76
N TYR A 94 21.04 -17.62 -14.09
CA TYR A 94 21.34 -16.56 -15.06
C TYR A 94 20.16 -15.61 -15.35
N HIS A 95 18.90 -16.09 -15.27
CA HIS A 95 17.73 -15.32 -15.72
C HIS A 95 17.22 -14.27 -14.72
N GLN A 96 17.28 -14.53 -13.41
CA GLN A 96 16.83 -13.57 -12.39
C GLN A 96 17.72 -12.32 -12.34
N MET A 97 18.99 -12.46 -12.74
CA MET A 97 19.97 -11.39 -12.66
C MET A 97 19.89 -10.39 -13.82
N LYS A 98 19.58 -10.86 -15.04
CA LYS A 98 19.36 -9.93 -16.17
C LYS A 98 18.16 -9.01 -15.89
N ALA A 99 17.10 -9.55 -15.27
CA ALA A 99 15.94 -8.76 -14.85
C ALA A 99 16.26 -7.76 -13.74
N LEU A 100 17.11 -8.14 -12.77
CA LEU A 100 17.60 -7.25 -11.71
C LEU A 100 18.49 -6.12 -12.28
N ASP A 101 19.35 -6.46 -13.25
CA ASP A 101 20.28 -5.53 -13.91
C ASP A 101 19.53 -4.45 -14.73
N GLU A 102 18.50 -4.85 -15.47
CA GLU A 102 17.63 -3.94 -16.21
C GLU A 102 16.81 -3.07 -15.24
N PHE A 103 16.34 -3.63 -14.13
CA PHE A 103 15.59 -2.91 -13.10
C PHE A 103 16.43 -1.83 -12.41
N GLU A 104 17.63 -2.16 -11.92
CA GLU A 104 18.47 -1.19 -11.20
C GLU A 104 18.91 -0.02 -12.09
N THR A 105 19.22 -0.30 -13.36
CA THR A 105 19.61 0.76 -14.32
C THR A 105 18.44 1.67 -14.65
N GLN A 106 17.27 1.10 -14.95
CA GLN A 106 16.10 1.89 -15.32
C GLN A 106 15.51 2.63 -14.12
N ALA A 107 15.50 2.04 -12.92
CA ALA A 107 15.07 2.70 -11.70
C ALA A 107 15.94 3.93 -11.42
N LEU A 108 17.25 3.86 -11.61
CA LEU A 108 18.14 5.01 -11.45
C LEU A 108 17.85 6.15 -12.44
N ASP A 109 17.67 5.84 -13.72
CA ASP A 109 17.41 6.87 -14.72
C ASP A 109 16.01 7.50 -14.54
N VAL A 110 15.03 6.71 -14.09
CA VAL A 110 13.69 7.19 -13.71
C VAL A 110 13.71 8.10 -12.48
N LEU A 111 14.39 7.69 -11.40
CA LEU A 111 14.37 8.40 -10.11
C LEU A 111 15.17 9.70 -10.12
N THR A 112 16.15 9.81 -11.01
CA THR A 112 17.00 10.99 -11.15
C THR A 112 16.40 12.04 -12.09
N GLY A 113 15.29 11.70 -12.77
CA GLY A 113 14.57 12.58 -13.66
C GLY A 113 13.88 13.76 -12.94
N PRO A 114 13.73 14.92 -13.59
CA PRO A 114 13.00 16.07 -13.04
C PRO A 114 11.53 15.75 -12.72
N ALA A 115 10.91 14.81 -13.45
CA ALA A 115 9.53 14.39 -13.22
C ALA A 115 9.39 13.67 -11.86
N ALA A 116 10.25 12.70 -11.57
CA ALA A 116 10.31 12.03 -10.27
C ALA A 116 10.54 13.02 -9.14
N LYS A 117 11.54 13.91 -9.27
CA LYS A 117 11.78 14.95 -8.24
C LYS A 117 10.52 15.78 -7.95
N ARG A 118 9.80 16.22 -8.98
CA ARG A 118 8.57 17.00 -8.78
C ARG A 118 7.45 16.18 -8.15
N ALA A 119 7.29 14.92 -8.52
CA ALA A 119 6.20 14.08 -8.03
C ALA A 119 6.29 13.83 -6.51
N PHE A 120 7.50 13.58 -5.99
CA PHE A 120 7.74 13.31 -4.57
C PHE A 120 7.90 14.56 -3.68
N ASP A 121 8.03 15.74 -4.28
CA ASP A 121 8.27 17.00 -3.57
C ASP A 121 6.98 17.60 -3.02
N LEU A 122 6.73 17.42 -1.72
CA LEU A 122 5.59 17.97 -0.99
C LEU A 122 5.68 19.48 -0.77
N GLU A 123 6.85 20.11 -0.93
CA GLU A 123 7.01 21.56 -0.78
C GLU A 123 6.37 22.33 -1.94
N LYS A 124 6.04 21.64 -3.04
CA LYS A 124 5.29 22.20 -4.16
C LYS A 124 3.80 22.34 -3.89
N GLU A 125 3.29 21.78 -2.81
CA GLU A 125 1.90 21.96 -2.39
C GLU A 125 1.75 23.23 -1.58
N ALA A 126 0.63 23.92 -1.78
CA ALA A 126 0.28 25.06 -0.94
C ALA A 126 0.21 24.63 0.54
N PRO A 127 0.63 25.48 1.49
CA PRO A 127 0.54 25.17 2.92
C PRO A 127 -0.87 24.73 3.35
N ALA A 128 -1.90 25.39 2.84
CA ALA A 128 -3.30 25.03 3.11
C ALA A 128 -3.65 23.60 2.68
N THR A 129 -3.15 23.13 1.53
CA THR A 129 -3.36 21.74 1.09
C THR A 129 -2.71 20.76 2.06
N ARG A 130 -1.48 21.06 2.48
CA ARG A 130 -0.78 20.21 3.46
C ARG A 130 -1.46 20.20 4.83
N ASP A 131 -2.04 21.33 5.25
CA ASP A 131 -2.80 21.47 6.49
C ASP A 131 -4.12 20.69 6.43
N ARG A 132 -4.82 20.70 5.28
CA ARG A 132 -6.06 19.95 5.05
C ARG A 132 -5.86 18.45 5.26
N TYR A 133 -4.79 17.86 4.72
CA TYR A 133 -4.43 16.46 4.96
C TYR A 133 -3.95 16.18 6.40
N GLY A 134 -3.54 17.23 7.12
CA GLY A 134 -2.94 17.12 8.44
C GLY A 134 -1.41 17.06 8.39
N ARG A 135 -0.76 17.87 9.23
CA ARG A 135 0.71 17.92 9.39
C ARG A 135 1.22 16.79 10.28
N ASN A 136 0.94 15.57 9.84
CA ASN A 136 1.33 14.34 10.49
C ASN A 136 1.70 13.29 9.42
N ARG A 137 2.31 12.19 9.85
CA ARG A 137 2.82 11.15 8.95
C ARG A 137 1.75 10.60 8.00
N TRP A 138 0.55 10.30 8.48
CA TRP A 138 -0.52 9.72 7.66
C TRP A 138 -1.08 10.71 6.63
N GLY A 139 -1.31 11.96 7.07
CA GLY A 139 -1.75 13.03 6.19
C GLY A 139 -0.78 13.29 5.04
N GLN A 140 0.51 13.46 5.37
CA GLN A 140 1.52 13.74 4.34
C GLN A 140 1.83 12.51 3.47
N GLN A 141 1.65 11.28 3.99
CA GLN A 141 1.68 10.05 3.18
C GLN A 141 0.56 10.03 2.14
N ALA A 142 -0.68 10.32 2.54
CA ALA A 142 -1.82 10.37 1.64
C ALA A 142 -1.66 11.47 0.58
N LEU A 143 -1.15 12.65 0.98
CA LEU A 143 -0.83 13.73 0.05
C LEU A 143 0.24 13.32 -0.98
N MET A 144 1.29 12.62 -0.53
CA MET A 144 2.31 12.08 -1.44
C MET A 144 1.70 11.07 -2.41
N ALA A 145 0.84 10.18 -1.92
CA ALA A 145 0.13 9.23 -2.77
C ALA A 145 -0.70 9.95 -3.85
N ARG A 146 -1.44 11.00 -3.48
CA ARG A 146 -2.18 11.83 -4.45
C ARG A 146 -1.26 12.41 -5.53
N ARG A 147 -0.14 13.03 -5.14
CA ARG A 147 0.80 13.61 -6.11
C ARG A 147 1.40 12.57 -7.05
N LEU A 148 1.68 11.36 -6.55
CA LEU A 148 2.23 10.27 -7.35
C LEU A 148 1.22 9.78 -8.39
N VAL A 149 -0.05 9.52 -8.01
CA VAL A 149 -1.08 9.09 -8.96
C VAL A 149 -1.47 10.19 -9.95
N GLU A 150 -1.42 11.46 -9.52
CA GLU A 150 -1.58 12.63 -10.39
C GLU A 150 -0.45 12.72 -11.42
N SER A 151 0.79 12.43 -11.00
CA SER A 151 1.96 12.44 -11.87
C SER A 151 2.05 11.21 -12.80
N GLY A 152 1.16 10.22 -12.63
CA GLY A 152 1.06 9.05 -13.51
C GLY A 152 1.62 7.75 -12.92
N VAL A 153 1.96 7.69 -11.63
CA VAL A 153 2.25 6.40 -10.98
C VAL A 153 0.96 5.56 -10.98
N ASP A 154 1.05 4.35 -11.52
CA ASP A 154 -0.10 3.47 -11.74
C ASP A 154 -0.58 2.84 -10.43
N LEU A 155 0.36 2.56 -9.50
CA LEU A 155 0.05 1.95 -8.22
C LEU A 155 0.82 2.58 -7.06
N VAL A 156 0.09 3.03 -6.04
CA VAL A 156 0.65 3.52 -4.79
C VAL A 156 0.06 2.76 -3.61
N THR A 157 0.91 2.21 -2.74
CA THR A 157 0.49 1.60 -1.47
C THR A 157 1.01 2.40 -0.29
N THR A 158 0.22 2.47 0.78
CA THR A 158 0.64 3.10 2.03
C THR A 158 0.04 2.41 3.24
N THR A 159 0.74 2.45 4.36
CA THR A 159 0.23 1.94 5.64
C THR A 159 0.14 3.05 6.68
N PHE A 160 -1.00 3.11 7.36
CA PHE A 160 -1.20 4.02 8.48
C PHE A 160 -0.79 3.32 9.78
N ASN A 161 0.52 3.21 10.00
CA ASN A 161 1.11 2.64 11.20
C ASN A 161 2.02 3.64 11.92
N GLY A 162 2.69 3.19 12.99
CA GLY A 162 3.64 3.97 13.75
C GLY A 162 2.99 4.71 14.91
N SER A 163 3.64 5.77 15.40
CA SER A 163 3.32 6.43 16.67
C SER A 163 1.86 6.90 16.81
N LEU A 164 1.21 7.28 15.71
CA LEU A 164 -0.20 7.68 15.71
C LEU A 164 -1.17 6.54 16.05
N CYS A 165 -0.75 5.28 15.97
CA CYS A 165 -1.52 4.15 16.46
C CYS A 165 -1.49 4.00 18.00
N GLY A 166 -0.64 4.77 18.69
CA GLY A 166 -0.43 4.69 20.14
C GLY A 166 0.68 3.71 20.53
N ARG A 167 0.57 3.10 21.72
CA ARG A 167 1.60 2.27 22.35
C ARG A 167 2.30 1.26 21.43
N VAL A 168 1.57 0.42 20.69
CA VAL A 168 2.18 -0.68 19.93
C VAL A 168 2.44 -0.36 18.45
N GLY A 169 2.09 0.85 18.02
CA GLY A 169 2.44 1.33 16.68
C GLY A 169 1.69 0.68 15.51
N ASN A 170 0.58 -0.01 15.77
CA ASN A 170 -0.24 -0.68 14.76
C ASN A 170 -1.74 -0.70 15.16
N TRP A 171 -2.59 -1.32 14.34
CA TRP A 171 -4.03 -1.44 14.58
C TRP A 171 -4.42 -2.68 15.43
N ASP A 172 -3.50 -3.17 16.26
CA ASP A 172 -3.70 -4.36 17.06
C ASP A 172 -4.39 -4.08 18.41
N ASP A 173 -5.69 -3.86 18.33
CA ASP A 173 -6.56 -3.43 19.42
C ASP A 173 -6.94 -4.51 20.44
N HIS A 174 -6.13 -5.55 20.57
CA HIS A 174 -6.28 -6.48 21.69
C HIS A 174 -6.17 -5.73 23.02
N ALA A 175 -6.96 -6.16 24.00
CA ALA A 175 -7.00 -5.55 25.34
C ALA A 175 -5.63 -5.55 26.03
N VAL A 176 -4.75 -6.52 25.73
CA VAL A 176 -3.39 -6.56 26.25
C VAL A 176 -2.48 -5.44 25.69
N ASN A 177 -2.84 -4.87 24.54
CA ASN A 177 -2.05 -3.85 23.85
C ASN A 177 -2.60 -2.44 24.07
N HIS A 178 -3.93 -2.28 23.99
CA HIS A 178 -4.61 -0.98 23.99
C HIS A 178 -5.96 -1.05 24.72
N ASN A 179 -6.37 0.09 25.28
CA ASN A 179 -7.77 0.39 25.51
C ASN A 179 -8.36 0.82 24.15
N VAL A 180 -9.23 0.00 23.58
CA VAL A 180 -9.75 0.21 22.21
C VAL A 180 -10.48 1.55 22.05
N PHE A 181 -11.23 2.00 23.05
CA PHE A 181 -12.00 3.24 22.95
C PHE A 181 -11.10 4.47 22.95
N GLU A 182 -10.12 4.50 23.87
CA GLU A 182 -9.12 5.57 23.91
C GLU A 182 -8.22 5.53 22.66
N GLY A 183 -7.89 4.34 22.16
CA GLY A 183 -7.08 4.15 20.96
C GLY A 183 -7.75 4.72 19.72
N LEU A 184 -9.03 4.40 19.52
CA LEU A 184 -9.83 4.93 18.41
C LEU A 184 -10.04 6.45 18.56
N LYS A 185 -10.40 6.94 19.75
CA LYS A 185 -10.53 8.38 20.00
C LYS A 185 -9.25 9.16 19.73
N HIS A 186 -8.09 8.54 19.99
CA HIS A 186 -6.80 9.14 19.70
C HIS A 186 -6.48 9.18 18.20
N ARG A 187 -6.65 8.07 17.47
CA ARG A 187 -6.10 7.94 16.11
C ARG A 187 -7.10 8.18 14.97
N CYS A 188 -8.39 7.94 15.20
CA CYS A 188 -9.42 8.13 14.18
C CYS A 188 -9.47 9.55 13.63
N PRO A 189 -9.28 10.64 14.40
CA PRO A 189 -9.26 11.99 13.83
C PRO A 189 -8.17 12.19 12.76
N PHE A 190 -6.96 11.64 12.97
CA PHE A 190 -5.88 11.72 11.98
C PHE A 190 -6.17 10.85 10.74
N TYR A 191 -6.73 9.67 10.96
CA TYR A 191 -7.14 8.76 9.89
C TYR A 191 -8.23 9.40 9.01
N ASP A 192 -9.29 9.91 9.65
CA ASP A 192 -10.44 10.52 8.99
C ASP A 192 -10.01 11.74 8.17
N GLN A 193 -9.23 12.64 8.77
CA GLN A 193 -8.68 13.81 8.08
C GLN A 193 -7.85 13.42 6.83
N ALA A 194 -6.96 12.44 6.95
CA ALA A 194 -6.07 12.04 5.85
C ALA A 194 -6.83 11.35 4.71
N VAL A 195 -7.76 10.44 5.03
CA VAL A 195 -8.54 9.69 4.03
C VAL A 195 -9.57 10.59 3.36
N ALA A 196 -10.29 11.41 4.11
CA ALA A 196 -11.26 12.35 3.57
C ALA A 196 -10.58 13.35 2.62
N ALA A 197 -9.47 13.96 3.05
CA ALA A 197 -8.72 14.90 2.22
C ALA A 197 -8.21 14.25 0.92
N LEU A 198 -7.73 12.99 0.97
CA LEU A 198 -7.32 12.27 -0.23
C LEU A 198 -8.46 12.08 -1.22
N ILE A 199 -9.61 11.60 -0.74
CA ILE A 199 -10.77 11.34 -1.59
C ILE A 199 -11.26 12.66 -2.19
N GLU A 200 -11.51 13.67 -1.38
CA GLU A 200 -12.03 14.96 -1.85
C GLU A 200 -11.08 15.64 -2.85
N ASP A 201 -9.77 15.63 -2.59
CA ASP A 201 -8.76 16.24 -3.48
C ASP A 201 -8.67 15.49 -4.83
N LEU A 202 -8.88 14.17 -4.85
CA LEU A 202 -8.98 13.43 -6.11
C LEU A 202 -10.24 13.82 -6.91
N PHE A 203 -11.38 14.02 -6.25
CA PHE A 203 -12.61 14.51 -6.90
C PHE A 203 -12.46 15.94 -7.42
N GLU A 204 -11.94 16.85 -6.60
CA GLU A 204 -11.71 18.26 -6.98
C GLU A 204 -10.78 18.40 -8.20
N ARG A 205 -9.85 17.46 -8.38
CA ARG A 205 -8.91 17.42 -9.50
C ARG A 205 -9.43 16.67 -10.73
N GLY A 206 -10.65 16.12 -10.69
CA GLY A 206 -11.19 15.27 -11.76
C GLY A 206 -10.43 13.96 -11.96
N LEU A 207 -9.76 13.48 -10.90
CA LEU A 207 -9.03 12.21 -10.90
C LEU A 207 -9.91 11.03 -10.47
N ASP A 208 -11.11 11.27 -9.94
CA ASP A 208 -12.06 10.28 -9.44
C ASP A 208 -12.47 9.23 -10.49
N ARG A 209 -12.44 9.56 -11.78
CA ARG A 209 -12.73 8.59 -12.85
C ARG A 209 -11.58 7.62 -13.09
N ARG A 210 -10.34 8.08 -12.89
CA ARG A 210 -9.10 7.35 -13.23
C ARG A 210 -8.53 6.61 -12.02
N VAL A 211 -8.63 7.19 -10.83
CA VAL A 211 -7.98 6.70 -9.61
C VAL A 211 -9.01 6.04 -8.72
N MET A 212 -8.82 4.76 -8.44
CA MET A 212 -9.56 4.03 -7.41
C MET A 212 -8.77 4.07 -6.10
N VAL A 213 -9.41 4.55 -5.04
CA VAL A 213 -8.89 4.50 -3.67
C VAL A 213 -9.55 3.34 -2.95
N VAL A 214 -8.73 2.47 -2.37
CA VAL A 214 -9.16 1.34 -1.55
C VAL A 214 -8.56 1.49 -0.17
N VAL A 215 -9.38 1.53 0.87
CA VAL A 215 -8.93 1.59 2.27
C VAL A 215 -9.44 0.35 2.99
N THR A 216 -8.49 -0.47 3.43
CA THR A 216 -8.78 -1.77 4.05
C THR A 216 -7.75 -2.14 5.12
N GLY A 217 -8.15 -3.01 6.03
CA GLY A 217 -7.26 -3.78 6.92
C GLY A 217 -7.16 -5.24 6.48
N GLU A 218 -6.54 -6.07 7.31
CA GLU A 218 -6.35 -7.51 7.06
C GLU A 218 -7.61 -8.34 7.35
N PHE A 219 -8.31 -8.00 8.43
CA PHE A 219 -9.53 -8.66 8.91
C PHE A 219 -10.33 -7.72 9.83
N GLY A 220 -11.56 -8.10 10.16
CA GLY A 220 -12.37 -7.39 11.14
C GLY A 220 -11.98 -7.68 12.58
N ARG A 221 -12.73 -7.10 13.52
CA ARG A 221 -12.53 -7.25 14.96
C ARG A 221 -13.78 -7.78 15.63
N THR A 222 -13.63 -8.55 16.72
CA THR A 222 -14.77 -9.18 17.42
C THR A 222 -15.83 -8.15 17.80
N PRO A 223 -17.12 -8.34 17.49
CA PRO A 223 -18.16 -7.41 17.93
C PRO A 223 -18.23 -7.29 19.46
N LYS A 224 -18.00 -8.41 20.16
CA LYS A 224 -17.87 -8.45 21.60
C LYS A 224 -16.52 -7.90 22.07
N ILE A 225 -16.57 -7.02 23.06
CA ILE A 225 -15.39 -6.44 23.72
C ILE A 225 -14.78 -7.45 24.70
N SER A 226 -13.48 -7.70 24.58
CA SER A 226 -12.70 -8.48 25.54
C SER A 226 -12.09 -7.57 26.62
N HIS A 227 -11.89 -8.11 27.82
CA HIS A 227 -11.29 -7.38 28.94
C HIS A 227 -10.11 -8.18 29.48
N VAL A 228 -8.90 -7.68 29.23
CA VAL A 228 -7.64 -8.37 29.56
C VAL A 228 -6.69 -7.37 30.22
N ALA A 229 -5.81 -7.87 31.10
CA ALA A 229 -4.77 -7.08 31.71
C ALA A 229 -3.79 -6.54 30.66
N SER A 230 -3.53 -5.24 30.68
CA SER A 230 -2.56 -4.58 29.81
C SER A 230 -1.14 -5.16 29.99
N SER A 231 -0.40 -5.28 28.88
CA SER A 231 1.03 -5.61 28.87
C SER A 231 1.91 -4.42 29.29
N GLY A 232 1.36 -3.22 29.36
CA GLY A 232 2.06 -2.04 29.85
C GLY A 232 1.49 -0.69 29.41
N LYS A 233 2.03 0.35 30.02
CA LYS A 233 1.62 1.75 29.83
C LYS A 233 2.02 2.29 28.46
N GLY A 234 1.20 3.16 27.89
CA GLY A 234 1.52 3.94 26.70
C GLY A 234 0.32 4.80 26.27
N VAL A 235 0.43 5.46 25.12
CA VAL A 235 -0.72 6.17 24.53
C VAL A 235 -1.85 5.16 24.32
N ALA A 236 -3.01 5.46 24.90
CA ALA A 236 -4.18 4.59 24.91
C ALA A 236 -3.95 3.18 25.49
N SER A 237 -3.03 3.02 26.45
CA SER A 237 -2.87 1.77 27.20
C SER A 237 -2.56 2.02 28.66
N ALA A 238 -3.29 1.33 29.53
CA ALA A 238 -3.16 1.39 30.98
C ALA A 238 -1.84 0.75 31.46
N PRO A 239 -1.42 0.99 32.72
CA PRO A 239 -0.28 0.32 33.32
C PRO A 239 -0.36 -1.21 33.23
N LYS A 240 0.81 -1.86 33.26
CA LYS A 240 0.87 -3.33 33.19
C LYS A 240 0.04 -3.94 34.32
N GLY A 241 -0.82 -4.91 33.99
CA GLY A 241 -1.70 -5.56 34.96
C GLY A 241 -3.08 -4.93 35.11
N THR A 242 -3.30 -3.70 34.61
CA THR A 242 -4.63 -3.08 34.64
C THR A 242 -5.54 -3.69 33.57
N VAL A 243 -6.70 -4.22 33.98
CA VAL A 243 -7.71 -4.76 33.05
C VAL A 243 -8.31 -3.61 32.24
N GLN A 244 -8.31 -3.74 30.91
CA GLN A 244 -8.82 -2.74 29.98
C GLN A 244 -9.59 -3.40 28.83
N PRO A 245 -10.48 -2.66 28.13
CA PRO A 245 -11.26 -3.19 27.01
C PRO A 245 -10.45 -3.27 25.71
N GLY A 246 -10.71 -4.29 24.90
CA GLY A 246 -10.12 -4.49 23.57
C GLY A 246 -10.98 -5.36 22.66
N ARG A 247 -10.46 -5.70 21.48
CA ARG A 247 -11.12 -6.58 20.50
C ARG A 247 -10.13 -7.58 19.91
N ASP A 248 -10.63 -8.79 19.63
CA ASP A 248 -9.82 -9.87 19.06
C ASP A 248 -10.00 -9.98 17.54
N HIS A 249 -9.20 -10.84 16.90
CA HIS A 249 -9.28 -11.05 15.45
C HIS A 249 -10.62 -11.66 15.05
N TRP A 250 -11.21 -11.15 13.97
CA TRP A 250 -12.51 -11.61 13.48
C TRP A 250 -12.53 -11.66 11.94
N PRO A 251 -12.06 -12.76 11.33
CA PRO A 251 -11.97 -12.89 9.88
C PRO A 251 -13.31 -13.14 9.18
N ARG A 252 -14.41 -13.27 9.93
CA ARG A 252 -15.75 -13.62 9.43
C ARG A 252 -16.46 -12.45 8.74
N ALA A 253 -16.11 -11.22 9.10
CA ALA A 253 -16.68 -10.00 8.53
C ALA A 253 -15.70 -8.83 8.67
N THR A 254 -15.67 -7.95 7.68
CA THR A 254 -14.92 -6.69 7.70
C THR A 254 -15.61 -5.63 6.84
N SER A 255 -15.23 -4.37 7.00
CA SER A 255 -15.66 -3.27 6.13
C SER A 255 -14.48 -2.76 5.32
N ILE A 256 -14.71 -2.53 4.03
CA ILE A 256 -13.72 -2.01 3.09
C ILE A 256 -14.31 -0.77 2.43
N LEU A 257 -13.53 0.32 2.39
CA LEU A 257 -13.94 1.54 1.72
C LEU A 257 -13.38 1.57 0.30
N PHE A 258 -14.25 1.85 -0.66
CA PHE A 258 -13.90 2.15 -2.05
C PHE A 258 -14.35 3.57 -2.39
N ALA A 259 -13.51 4.31 -3.13
CA ALA A 259 -13.85 5.62 -3.67
C ALA A 259 -13.15 5.85 -5.02
N GLY A 260 -13.74 6.67 -5.89
CA GLY A 260 -13.19 6.92 -7.22
C GLY A 260 -13.29 5.71 -8.15
N GLY A 261 -12.38 5.59 -9.11
CA GLY A 261 -12.42 4.56 -10.16
C GLY A 261 -13.67 4.61 -11.05
N GLY A 262 -14.37 5.76 -11.10
CA GLY A 262 -15.62 5.90 -11.82
C GLY A 262 -16.83 5.17 -11.21
N ILE A 263 -16.69 4.60 -10.01
CA ILE A 263 -17.79 3.92 -9.30
C ILE A 263 -18.86 4.92 -8.85
N THR A 264 -20.09 4.43 -8.66
CA THR A 264 -21.17 5.27 -8.11
C THR A 264 -20.97 5.47 -6.60
N PRO A 265 -20.84 6.70 -6.08
CA PRO A 265 -20.59 6.97 -4.66
C PRO A 265 -21.86 6.78 -3.80
N GLY A 266 -21.70 6.76 -2.48
CA GLY A 266 -22.81 6.78 -1.51
C GLY A 266 -23.52 5.43 -1.31
N GLN A 267 -22.89 4.33 -1.73
CA GLN A 267 -23.44 2.98 -1.59
C GLN A 267 -22.96 2.29 -0.31
N VAL A 268 -23.80 1.42 0.24
CA VAL A 268 -23.44 0.40 1.25
C VAL A 268 -23.74 -0.95 0.63
N ILE A 269 -22.72 -1.79 0.47
CA ILE A 269 -22.85 -3.10 -0.17
C ILE A 269 -22.76 -4.18 0.90
N GLY A 270 -23.85 -4.91 1.08
CA GLY A 270 -23.97 -5.98 2.04
C GLY A 270 -24.17 -5.52 3.48
N ALA A 271 -24.35 -6.51 4.36
CA ALA A 271 -24.58 -6.29 5.77
C ALA A 271 -24.09 -7.49 6.60
N THR A 272 -23.83 -7.22 7.88
CA THR A 272 -23.63 -8.27 8.87
C THR A 272 -24.95 -8.61 9.57
N ASP A 273 -24.98 -9.71 10.31
CA ASP A 273 -26.09 -9.99 11.22
C ASP A 273 -26.28 -8.88 12.29
N THR A 274 -27.37 -8.96 13.05
CA THR A 274 -27.70 -7.96 14.08
C THR A 274 -26.69 -7.86 15.22
N ARG A 275 -25.76 -8.80 15.33
CA ARG A 275 -24.65 -8.81 16.30
C ARG A 275 -23.34 -8.32 15.69
N GLY A 276 -23.28 -8.11 14.38
CA GLY A 276 -22.07 -7.76 13.65
C GLY A 276 -21.10 -8.92 13.46
N GLU A 277 -21.53 -10.17 13.64
CA GLU A 277 -20.65 -11.34 13.69
C GLU A 277 -20.34 -11.89 12.29
N ASP A 278 -21.36 -12.16 11.48
CA ASP A 278 -21.21 -12.73 10.15
C ASP A 278 -21.75 -11.82 9.07
N ALA A 279 -21.08 -11.79 7.91
CA ALA A 279 -21.68 -11.23 6.69
C ALA A 279 -22.89 -12.11 6.29
N THR A 280 -24.06 -11.50 6.15
CA THR A 280 -25.32 -12.21 5.87
C THR A 280 -26.04 -11.71 4.63
N ASP A 281 -25.73 -10.50 4.16
CA ASP A 281 -26.27 -9.92 2.92
C ASP A 281 -25.14 -9.48 1.99
N ARG A 282 -25.35 -9.63 0.67
CA ARG A 282 -24.38 -9.42 -0.42
C ARG A 282 -22.94 -9.81 -0.03
N ILE A 283 -22.76 -11.06 0.38
CA ILE A 283 -21.46 -11.58 0.81
C ILE A 283 -20.49 -11.54 -0.38
N VAL A 284 -19.38 -10.83 -0.21
CA VAL A 284 -18.28 -10.73 -1.19
C VAL A 284 -17.02 -11.36 -0.61
N GLY A 285 -16.31 -12.13 -1.44
CA GLY A 285 -15.09 -12.82 -1.06
C GLY A 285 -13.81 -12.04 -1.38
N ARG A 286 -12.67 -12.61 -0.95
CA ARG A 286 -11.34 -12.10 -1.28
C ARG A 286 -11.06 -12.11 -2.78
N ASP A 287 -11.55 -13.14 -3.47
CA ASP A 287 -11.39 -13.28 -4.92
C ASP A 287 -12.22 -12.22 -5.66
N ASP A 288 -13.42 -11.88 -5.19
CA ASP A 288 -14.24 -10.78 -5.75
C ASP A 288 -13.57 -9.41 -5.55
N PHE A 289 -12.95 -9.21 -4.38
CA PHE A 289 -12.16 -8.01 -4.07
C PHE A 289 -11.00 -7.84 -5.06
N LEU A 290 -10.23 -8.91 -5.31
CA LEU A 290 -9.14 -8.89 -6.28
C LEU A 290 -9.66 -8.66 -7.71
N ALA A 291 -10.73 -9.36 -8.10
CA ALA A 291 -11.32 -9.24 -9.43
C ALA A 291 -11.81 -7.82 -9.71
N THR A 292 -12.38 -7.16 -8.71
CA THR A 292 -12.82 -5.76 -8.79
C THR A 292 -11.66 -4.82 -9.09
N ILE A 293 -10.53 -4.96 -8.39
CA ILE A 293 -9.35 -4.12 -8.62
C ILE A 293 -8.72 -4.41 -9.99
N TYR A 294 -8.59 -5.69 -10.38
CA TYR A 294 -8.08 -6.03 -11.71
C TYR A 294 -8.94 -5.48 -12.83
N ARG A 295 -10.27 -5.56 -12.69
CA ARG A 295 -11.23 -5.00 -13.65
C ARG A 295 -11.03 -3.49 -13.83
N HIS A 296 -10.88 -2.74 -12.73
CA HIS A 296 -10.58 -1.30 -12.78
C HIS A 296 -9.27 -1.01 -13.51
N LEU A 297 -8.26 -1.85 -13.30
CA LEU A 297 -6.96 -1.75 -13.94
C LEU A 297 -6.93 -2.34 -15.36
N GLY A 298 -8.08 -2.75 -15.93
CA GLY A 298 -8.17 -3.34 -17.26
C GLY A 298 -7.41 -4.66 -17.42
N ILE A 299 -7.20 -5.40 -16.33
CA ILE A 299 -6.59 -6.72 -16.32
C ILE A 299 -7.72 -7.76 -16.33
N ASP A 300 -7.68 -8.65 -17.33
CA ASP A 300 -8.55 -9.83 -17.38
C ASP A 300 -8.01 -10.90 -16.43
N SER A 301 -8.66 -11.08 -15.28
CA SER A 301 -8.25 -12.03 -14.24
C SER A 301 -8.78 -13.45 -14.46
N ASP A 302 -9.79 -13.65 -15.30
CA ASP A 302 -10.54 -14.92 -15.40
C ASP A 302 -9.69 -16.03 -16.01
N HIS A 303 -8.72 -15.64 -16.84
CA HIS A 303 -7.82 -16.56 -17.54
C HIS A 303 -6.34 -16.31 -17.25
N LEU A 304 -6.04 -15.48 -16.25
CA LEU A 304 -4.67 -15.10 -15.92
C LEU A 304 -4.04 -16.07 -14.93
N ALA A 305 -2.96 -16.73 -15.37
CA ALA A 305 -2.11 -17.54 -14.53
C ALA A 305 -0.63 -17.15 -14.67
N LEU A 306 0.10 -17.17 -13.56
CA LEU A 306 1.52 -16.86 -13.52
C LEU A 306 2.31 -18.11 -13.10
N ALA A 307 3.41 -18.37 -13.81
CA ALA A 307 4.29 -19.48 -13.51
C ALA A 307 5.00 -19.29 -12.17
N ASP A 308 4.96 -20.31 -11.31
CA ASP A 308 5.78 -20.39 -10.10
C ASP A 308 7.26 -20.73 -10.44
N PHE A 309 8.09 -20.92 -9.41
CA PHE A 309 9.50 -21.30 -9.59
C PHE A 309 9.72 -22.62 -10.34
N ALA A 310 8.74 -23.53 -10.34
CA ALA A 310 8.77 -24.81 -11.06
C ALA A 310 8.13 -24.71 -12.46
N GLY A 311 7.72 -23.52 -12.89
CA GLY A 311 7.03 -23.29 -14.16
C GLY A 311 5.54 -23.65 -14.13
N ARG A 312 4.96 -23.99 -12.98
CA ARG A 312 3.56 -24.38 -12.87
C ARG A 312 2.67 -23.13 -12.95
N PRO A 313 1.65 -23.11 -13.82
CA PRO A 313 0.73 -21.98 -13.91
C PRO A 313 -0.15 -21.92 -12.66
N ILE A 314 -0.06 -20.82 -11.92
CA ILE A 314 -0.90 -20.53 -10.75
C ILE A 314 -1.91 -19.44 -11.14
N PRO A 315 -3.22 -19.72 -11.15
CA PRO A 315 -4.24 -18.69 -11.37
C PRO A 315 -4.11 -17.56 -10.35
N VAL A 316 -4.20 -16.30 -10.81
CA VAL A 316 -4.13 -15.13 -9.91
C VAL A 316 -5.41 -14.95 -9.09
N ILE A 317 -6.53 -15.44 -9.61
CA ILE A 317 -7.82 -15.58 -8.93
C ILE A 317 -8.31 -17.00 -9.16
N ARG A 318 -8.94 -17.61 -8.15
CA ARG A 318 -9.49 -18.97 -8.28
C ARG A 318 -10.96 -18.91 -8.68
N ASN A 319 -11.78 -18.25 -7.87
CA ASN A 319 -13.24 -18.21 -8.02
C ASN A 319 -13.79 -16.86 -7.53
N GLY A 320 -13.64 -15.79 -8.32
CA GLY A 320 -14.18 -14.47 -7.97
C GLY A 320 -14.65 -13.71 -9.20
N THR A 321 -15.60 -12.80 -8.98
CA THR A 321 -16.17 -11.93 -9.99
C THR A 321 -16.08 -10.48 -9.53
N PRO A 322 -15.84 -9.51 -10.42
CA PRO A 322 -15.87 -8.10 -10.04
C PRO A 322 -17.20 -7.73 -9.40
N ILE A 323 -17.16 -7.02 -8.27
CA ILE A 323 -18.34 -6.57 -7.54
C ILE A 323 -19.07 -5.54 -8.41
N PRO A 324 -20.28 -5.82 -8.94
CA PRO A 324 -20.91 -4.99 -9.96
C PRO A 324 -21.08 -3.53 -9.54
N GLU A 325 -21.45 -3.31 -8.29
CA GLU A 325 -21.66 -2.00 -7.67
C GLU A 325 -20.38 -1.15 -7.58
N LEU A 326 -19.20 -1.80 -7.67
CA LEU A 326 -17.87 -1.20 -7.63
C LEU A 326 -17.18 -1.19 -9.01
N THR A 327 -17.94 -1.36 -10.08
CA THR A 327 -17.47 -1.17 -11.45
C THR A 327 -18.01 0.14 -12.04
N ALA A 328 -17.22 0.80 -12.89
CA ALA A 328 -17.70 1.98 -13.60
C ALA A 328 -18.91 1.60 -14.47
N PRO A 329 -19.99 2.40 -14.50
CA PRO A 329 -21.07 2.23 -15.46
C PRO A 329 -20.49 2.26 -16.87
N GLY A 330 -20.80 1.24 -17.67
CA GLY A 330 -20.37 1.13 -19.07
C GLY A 330 -20.95 2.21 -19.97
#